data_AF-A0A4Y1ZKI7-F1
#
_entry.id   AF-A0A4Y1ZKI7-F1
#
_cell.length_a   1.000
_cell.length_b   1.000
_cell.length_c   1.000
_cell.angle_alpha   90.00
_cell.angle_beta   90.00
_cell.angle_gamma   90.00
#
_symmetry.space_group_name_H-M   'P 1'
#
loop_
_entity.id
_entity.type
_entity.pdbx_description
1 polymer ?
#
loop_
_entity_poly.entity_id
_entity_poly.type
_entity_poly.pdbx_seq_one_letter_code
_entity_poly.pdbx_strand_id
1 'polypeptide(L)'
;MNAVHGSNLNPILGIVIVLVLVYISAFFVAAEFAIVKVRATRLDELIKQGDKRAAAAKKIVNDLNAYLSTAQLGITVTALVLGWIGEPAIAHLFHPLFQRLGFNAAITTTLSVIVGFFIVTMVSVVLGELAPKAIAIQKAEQLTLSLVYPLMWVHALFFRLSGA
;
A
#
# COMPACT_ATOMS: atom_id res chain seq x y z
N MET A 1 -4.97 -29.07 16.51
CA MET A 1 -3.70 -28.82 17.23
C MET A 1 -2.72 -28.20 16.25
N ASN A 2 -2.22 -26.97 16.32
CA ASN A 2 -2.46 -25.77 17.13
C ASN A 2 -1.73 -24.66 16.36
N ALA A 3 -2.44 -23.70 15.73
CA ALA A 3 -1.81 -22.48 15.19
C ALA A 3 -2.78 -21.31 14.92
N VAL A 4 -4.09 -21.45 15.16
CA VAL A 4 -5.07 -20.33 15.05
C VAL A 4 -5.42 -19.81 16.45
N HIS A 5 -4.40 -19.52 17.24
CA HIS A 5 -4.52 -18.90 18.57
C HIS A 5 -3.45 -17.81 18.69
N GLY A 6 -3.61 -16.76 17.89
CA GLY A 6 -2.57 -15.74 17.73
C GLY A 6 -3.09 -14.39 17.31
N SER A 7 -4.29 -14.00 17.75
CA SER A 7 -4.58 -12.62 18.18
C SER A 7 -6.05 -12.48 18.54
N ASN A 8 -6.31 -12.00 19.75
CA ASN A 8 -7.55 -11.31 20.09
C ASN A 8 -7.58 -9.95 19.36
N LEU A 9 -7.34 -9.93 18.04
CA LEU A 9 -7.54 -8.75 17.23
C LEU A 9 -9.05 -8.57 17.14
N ASN A 10 -9.54 -7.58 17.86
CA ASN A 10 -10.91 -7.10 17.70
C ASN A 10 -11.17 -6.94 16.19
N PRO A 11 -12.23 -7.52 15.60
CA PRO A 11 -12.48 -7.46 14.15
C PRO A 11 -12.38 -6.04 13.58
N ILE A 12 -12.76 -5.04 14.38
CA ILE A 12 -12.60 -3.63 14.07
C ILE A 12 -11.14 -3.23 13.86
N LEU A 13 -10.25 -3.66 14.76
CA LEU A 13 -8.82 -3.40 14.66
C LEU A 13 -8.21 -4.09 13.43
N GLY A 14 -8.64 -5.30 13.09
CA GLY A 14 -8.23 -5.98 11.86
C GLY A 14 -8.60 -5.18 10.60
N ILE A 15 -9.83 -4.66 10.54
CA ILE A 15 -10.29 -3.81 9.43
C ILE A 15 -9.49 -2.50 9.36
N VAL A 16 -9.22 -1.85 10.50
CA VAL A 16 -8.40 -0.63 10.54
C VAL A 16 -6.99 -0.91 9.99
N ILE A 17 -6.37 -2.02 10.39
CA ILE A 17 -5.05 -2.43 9.88
C ILE A 17 -5.10 -2.64 8.36
N VAL A 18 -6.13 -3.33 7.85
CA VAL A 18 -6.34 -3.52 6.40
C VAL A 18 -6.40 -2.19 5.67
N LEU A 19 -7.20 -1.24 6.15
CA LEU A 19 -7.35 0.08 5.52
C LEU A 19 -6.03 0.86 5.53
N VAL A 20 -5.29 0.81 6.64
CA VAL A 20 -3.97 1.44 6.75
C VAL A 20 -2.97 0.82 5.77
N LEU A 21 -2.93 -0.51 5.68
CA LEU A 21 -2.05 -1.22 4.74
C LEU A 21 -2.40 -0.89 3.28
N VAL A 22 -3.68 -0.86 2.92
CA VAL A 22 -4.13 -0.45 1.58
C VAL A 22 -3.68 0.98 1.27
N TYR A 23 -3.80 1.90 2.24
CA TYR A 23 -3.32 3.28 2.08
C TYR A 23 -1.80 3.36 1.91
N ILE A 24 -1.03 2.59 2.68
CA ILE A 24 0.44 2.52 2.54
C ILE A 24 0.82 1.97 1.15
N SER A 25 0.16 0.91 0.68
CA SER A 25 0.36 0.37 -0.66
C SER A 25 0.06 1.42 -1.73
N ALA A 26 -1.07 2.12 -1.59
CA ALA A 26 -1.48 3.19 -2.49
C ALA A 26 -0.46 4.34 -2.54
N PHE A 27 0.11 4.71 -1.38
CA PHE A 27 1.17 5.70 -1.28
C PHE A 27 2.40 5.28 -2.09
N PHE A 28 2.89 4.04 -1.93
CA PHE A 28 4.07 3.56 -2.64
C PHE A 28 3.83 3.48 -4.15
N VAL A 29 2.69 2.92 -4.57
CA VAL A 29 2.33 2.85 -5.99
C VAL A 29 2.18 4.25 -6.59
N ALA A 30 1.52 5.18 -5.89
CA ALA A 30 1.39 6.54 -6.36
C ALA A 30 2.76 7.23 -6.52
N ALA A 31 3.66 7.06 -5.55
CA ALA A 31 5.00 7.63 -5.59
C ALA A 31 5.84 7.04 -6.73
N GLU A 32 5.90 5.71 -6.85
CA GLU A 32 6.62 4.99 -7.91
C GLU A 32 6.22 5.50 -9.29
N PHE A 33 4.91 5.47 -9.60
CA PHE A 33 4.43 5.85 -10.92
C PHE A 33 4.50 7.36 -11.17
N ALA A 34 4.31 8.21 -10.17
CA ALA A 34 4.40 9.66 -10.33
C ALA A 34 5.84 10.09 -10.68
N ILE A 35 6.83 9.54 -9.97
CA ILE A 35 8.24 9.87 -10.17
C ILE A 35 8.75 9.33 -11.51
N VAL A 36 8.34 8.12 -11.91
CA VAL A 36 8.68 7.59 -13.24
C VAL A 36 8.08 8.44 -14.36
N LYS A 37 6.91 9.04 -14.13
CA LYS A 37 6.19 9.80 -15.16
C LYS A 37 6.57 11.28 -15.23
N VAL A 38 7.06 11.87 -14.14
CA VAL A 38 7.43 13.29 -14.12
C VAL A 38 8.63 13.56 -15.01
N ARG A 39 8.64 14.72 -15.68
CA ARG A 39 9.74 15.12 -16.57
C ARG A 39 10.77 15.93 -15.81
N ALA A 40 12.05 15.57 -15.91
CA ALA A 40 13.13 16.32 -15.27
C ALA A 40 13.17 17.80 -15.68
N THR A 41 12.92 18.10 -16.96
CA THR A 41 12.84 19.48 -17.48
C THR A 41 11.74 20.29 -16.80
N ARG A 42 10.62 19.66 -16.46
CA ARG A 42 9.52 20.31 -15.75
C ARG A 42 9.89 20.63 -14.31
N LEU A 43 10.64 19.76 -13.65
CA LEU A 43 11.19 20.04 -12.33
C LEU A 43 12.18 21.21 -12.39
N ASP A 44 12.99 21.31 -13.45
CA ASP A 44 13.90 22.45 -13.66
C ASP A 44 13.18 23.78 -13.82
N GLU A 45 12.05 23.81 -14.53
CA GLU A 45 11.19 24.98 -14.61
C GLU A 45 10.67 25.40 -13.24
N LEU A 46 10.17 24.45 -12.45
CA LEU A 46 9.64 24.71 -11.11
C LEU A 46 10.71 25.18 -10.12
N ILE A 47 11.94 24.65 -10.22
CA ILE A 47 13.09 25.12 -9.43
C ILE A 47 13.39 26.59 -9.75
N LYS A 48 13.36 26.98 -11.04
CA LYS A 48 13.54 28.38 -11.45
C LYS A 48 12.42 29.28 -10.95
N GLN A 49 11.22 28.75 -10.78
CA GLN A 49 10.07 29.44 -10.18
C GLN A 49 10.14 29.50 -8.64
N GLY A 50 11.17 28.92 -8.01
CA GLY A 50 11.41 28.97 -6.58
C GLY A 50 10.79 27.82 -5.78
N ASP A 51 10.27 26.77 -6.42
CA ASP A 51 9.70 25.62 -5.73
C ASP A 51 10.82 24.73 -5.13
N LYS A 52 10.95 24.78 -3.80
CA LYS A 52 11.91 23.96 -3.03
C LYS A 52 11.61 22.46 -3.11
N ARG A 53 10.35 22.07 -3.33
CA ARG A 53 9.94 20.66 -3.48
C ARG A 53 10.46 20.10 -4.79
N ALA A 54 10.48 20.91 -5.85
CA ALA A 54 10.98 20.51 -7.15
C ALA A 54 12.49 20.18 -7.12
N ALA A 55 13.27 20.90 -6.32
CA ALA A 55 14.69 20.58 -6.11
C ALA A 55 14.88 19.21 -5.45
N ALA A 56 14.09 18.91 -4.42
CA ALA A 56 14.11 17.60 -3.77
C ALA A 56 13.63 16.49 -4.73
N ALA A 57 12.57 16.75 -5.49
CA ALA A 57 12.04 15.80 -6.48
C ALA A 57 13.07 15.49 -7.57
N LYS A 58 13.82 16.50 -8.02
CA LYS A 58 14.88 16.32 -8.99
C LYS A 58 15.99 15.43 -8.45
N LYS A 59 16.34 15.54 -7.16
CA LYS A 59 17.29 14.62 -6.51
C LYS A 59 16.79 13.17 -6.56
N ILE A 60 15.51 12.93 -6.27
CA ILE A 60 14.91 11.59 -6.35
C ILE A 60 14.94 11.06 -7.79
N VAL A 61 14.55 11.87 -8.77
CA VAL A 61 14.56 11.47 -10.20
C VAL A 61 15.98 11.16 -10.69
N ASN A 62 17.00 11.87 -10.19
CA ASN A 62 18.40 11.58 -10.53
C ASN A 62 18.91 10.27 -9.93
N ASP A 63 18.34 9.83 -8.81
CA ASP A 63 18.67 8.56 -8.13
C ASP A 63 17.47 7.60 -8.14
N LEU A 64 16.78 7.55 -9.28
CA LEU A 64 15.48 6.87 -9.40
C LEU A 64 15.54 5.41 -8.94
N ASN A 65 16.62 4.71 -9.29
CA ASN A 65 16.77 3.28 -8.99
C ASN A 65 16.71 3.00 -7.48
N ALA A 66 17.37 3.81 -6.65
CA ALA A 66 17.39 3.61 -5.20
C ALA A 66 15.99 3.79 -4.57
N TYR A 67 15.26 4.82 -5.03
CA TYR A 67 13.90 5.09 -4.55
C TYR A 67 12.88 4.08 -5.07
N LEU A 68 13.00 3.64 -6.33
CA LEU A 68 12.16 2.56 -6.88
C LEU A 68 12.33 1.26 -6.11
N SER A 69 13.56 0.89 -5.79
CA SER A 69 13.85 -0.32 -5.01
C SER A 69 13.19 -0.27 -3.63
N THR A 70 13.21 0.90 -2.99
CA THR A 70 12.54 1.13 -1.71
C THR A 70 11.02 1.01 -1.84
N ALA A 71 10.43 1.64 -2.86
CA ALA A 71 8.99 1.60 -3.10
C ALA A 71 8.51 0.16 -3.36
N GLN A 72 9.24 -0.60 -4.19
CA GLN A 72 8.91 -1.98 -4.53
C GLN A 72 8.98 -2.91 -3.31
N LEU A 73 9.99 -2.75 -2.47
CA LEU A 73 10.07 -3.47 -1.20
C LEU A 73 8.89 -3.10 -0.30
N GLY A 74 8.56 -1.80 -0.19
CA GLY A 74 7.40 -1.32 0.55
C GLY A 74 6.08 -1.94 0.07
N ILE A 75 5.85 -1.98 -1.24
CA ILE A 75 4.68 -2.62 -1.87
C ILE A 75 4.64 -4.11 -1.51
N THR A 76 5.76 -4.81 -1.64
CA THR A 76 5.85 -6.25 -1.37
C THR A 76 5.55 -6.57 0.09
N VAL A 77 6.21 -5.88 1.02
CA VAL A 77 5.99 -6.07 2.47
C VAL A 77 4.54 -5.78 2.82
N THR A 78 3.98 -4.69 2.29
CA THR A 78 2.59 -4.31 2.55
C THR A 78 1.61 -5.35 2.02
N ALA A 79 1.84 -5.90 0.81
CA ALA A 79 1.01 -6.94 0.23
C ALA A 79 1.05 -8.24 1.05
N LEU A 80 2.23 -8.65 1.52
CA LEU A 80 2.38 -9.84 2.36
C LEU A 80 1.65 -9.70 3.70
N VAL A 81 1.84 -8.57 4.38
CA VAL A 81 1.17 -8.29 5.66
C VAL A 81 -0.35 -8.18 5.47
N LEU A 82 -0.79 -7.56 4.38
CA LEU A 82 -2.21 -7.44 4.04
C LEU A 82 -2.84 -8.80 3.75
N GLY A 83 -2.13 -9.71 3.07
CA GLY A 83 -2.59 -11.09 2.88
C GLY A 83 -2.72 -11.83 4.21
N TRP A 84 -1.72 -11.73 5.08
CA TRP A 84 -1.72 -12.41 6.38
C TRP A 84 -2.85 -11.92 7.30
N ILE A 85 -3.04 -10.61 7.42
CA ILE A 85 -3.97 -10.02 8.39
C ILE A 85 -5.36 -9.81 7.77
N GLY A 86 -5.42 -9.43 6.51
CA GLY A 86 -6.64 -9.00 5.86
C GLY A 86 -7.63 -10.13 5.62
N GLU A 87 -7.15 -11.26 5.09
CA GLU A 87 -8.00 -12.43 4.84
C GLU A 87 -8.72 -12.91 6.12
N PRO A 88 -8.02 -13.21 7.24
CA PRO A 88 -8.70 -13.65 8.46
C PRO A 88 -9.58 -12.56 9.08
N ALA A 89 -9.20 -11.28 8.98
CA ALA A 89 -10.02 -10.19 9.51
C ALA A 89 -11.39 -10.11 8.82
N ILE A 90 -11.42 -10.23 7.49
CA ILE A 90 -12.67 -10.23 6.73
C ILE A 90 -13.39 -11.57 6.88
N ALA A 91 -12.70 -12.72 6.84
CA ALA A 91 -13.33 -14.02 7.01
C ALA A 91 -14.09 -14.13 8.35
N HIS A 92 -13.51 -13.66 9.46
CA HIS A 92 -14.19 -13.63 10.76
C HIS A 92 -15.43 -12.72 10.80
N LEU A 93 -15.47 -11.67 9.97
CA LEU A 93 -16.65 -10.80 9.86
C LEU A 93 -17.82 -11.51 9.15
N PHE A 94 -17.52 -12.34 8.15
CA PHE A 94 -18.54 -13.07 7.37
C PHE A 94 -18.92 -14.42 7.98
N HIS A 95 -18.08 -15.00 8.83
CA HIS A 95 -18.37 -16.25 9.52
C HIS A 95 -19.73 -16.28 10.26
N PRO A 96 -20.09 -15.29 11.11
CA PRO A 96 -21.40 -15.29 11.77
C PRO A 96 -22.57 -15.12 10.80
N LEU A 97 -22.36 -14.48 9.65
CA LEU A 97 -23.39 -14.36 8.62
C LEU A 97 -23.72 -15.72 8.01
N PHE A 98 -22.71 -16.52 7.65
CA PHE A 98 -22.92 -17.86 7.11
C PHE A 98 -23.45 -18.85 8.14
N GLN A 99 -23.08 -18.72 9.41
CA GLN A 99 -23.68 -19.51 10.49
C GLN A 99 -25.18 -19.23 10.63
N ARG A 100 -25.60 -17.96 10.55
CA ARG A 100 -27.03 -17.57 10.63
C ARG A 100 -27.85 -18.08 9.44
N LEU A 101 -27.21 -18.35 8.30
CA LEU A 101 -27.84 -18.95 7.13
C LEU A 101 -28.01 -20.48 7.26
N GLY A 102 -27.55 -21.09 8.36
CA GLY A 102 -27.75 -22.51 8.65
C GLY A 102 -26.75 -23.45 7.97
N PHE A 103 -25.63 -22.93 7.45
CA PHE A 103 -24.58 -23.78 6.90
C PHE A 103 -23.86 -24.58 8.00
N ASN A 104 -23.37 -25.77 7.65
CA ASN A 104 -22.53 -26.54 8.55
C ASN A 104 -21.17 -25.84 8.77
N ALA A 105 -20.41 -26.27 9.79
CA ALA A 105 -19.15 -25.62 10.17
C ALA A 105 -18.12 -25.63 9.03
N ALA A 106 -17.98 -26.73 8.29
CA ALA A 106 -17.01 -26.85 7.20
C ALA A 106 -17.32 -25.89 6.04
N ILE A 107 -18.58 -25.81 5.63
CA ILE A 107 -19.06 -24.91 4.57
C ILE A 107 -18.92 -23.45 5.01
N THR A 108 -19.29 -23.13 6.26
CA THR A 108 -19.16 -21.79 6.83
C THR A 108 -17.72 -21.29 6.76
N THR A 109 -16.76 -22.08 7.25
CA THR A 109 -15.34 -21.71 7.23
C THR A 109 -14.83 -21.53 5.80
N THR A 110 -15.16 -22.47 4.92
CA THR A 110 -14.70 -22.44 3.51
C THR A 110 -15.22 -21.21 2.78
N LEU A 111 -16.52 -20.92 2.88
CA LEU A 111 -17.12 -19.73 2.25
C LEU A 111 -16.58 -18.44 2.85
N SER A 112 -16.37 -18.39 4.17
CA SER A 112 -15.80 -17.21 4.84
C SER A 112 -14.40 -16.89 4.32
N VAL A 113 -13.55 -17.90 4.16
CA VAL A 113 -12.20 -17.75 3.62
C VAL A 113 -12.24 -17.31 2.16
N ILE A 114 -13.03 -17.96 1.31
CA ILE A 114 -13.14 -17.61 -0.12
C ILE A 114 -13.61 -16.16 -0.30
N VAL A 115 -14.68 -15.78 0.41
CA VAL A 115 -15.23 -14.42 0.33
C VAL A 115 -14.26 -13.41 0.94
N GLY A 116 -13.62 -13.74 2.06
CA GLY A 116 -12.60 -12.90 2.70
C GLY A 116 -11.42 -12.62 1.77
N PHE A 117 -10.85 -13.68 1.19
CA PHE A 117 -9.77 -13.58 0.20
C PHE A 117 -10.17 -12.71 -1.00
N PHE A 118 -11.37 -12.94 -1.56
CA PHE A 118 -11.83 -12.19 -2.73
C PHE A 118 -12.03 -10.71 -2.44
N ILE A 119 -12.66 -10.37 -1.31
CA ILE A 119 -12.87 -8.98 -0.89
C ILE A 119 -11.53 -8.28 -0.64
N VAL A 120 -10.63 -8.90 0.11
CA VAL A 120 -9.32 -8.31 0.42
C VAL A 120 -8.52 -8.09 -0.86
N THR A 121 -8.53 -9.07 -1.77
CA THR A 121 -7.86 -8.95 -3.08
C THR A 121 -8.45 -7.83 -3.92
N MET A 122 -9.79 -7.72 -4.00
CA MET A 122 -10.42 -6.63 -4.75
C MET A 122 -10.10 -5.27 -4.16
N VAL A 123 -10.16 -5.12 -2.84
CA VAL A 123 -9.83 -3.87 -2.16
C VAL A 123 -8.36 -3.52 -2.37
N SER A 124 -7.44 -4.48 -2.23
CA SER A 124 -6.00 -4.25 -2.38
C SER A 124 -5.61 -3.89 -3.80
N VAL A 125 -6.09 -4.63 -4.80
CA VAL A 125 -5.77 -4.38 -6.21
C VAL A 125 -6.39 -3.07 -6.67
N VAL A 126 -7.66 -2.81 -6.38
CA VAL A 126 -8.34 -1.62 -6.87
C VAL A 126 -7.86 -0.36 -6.14
N LEU A 127 -7.91 -0.35 -4.81
CA LEU A 127 -7.59 0.85 -4.03
C LEU A 127 -6.10 0.98 -3.72
N GLY A 128 -5.41 -0.14 -3.54
CA GLY A 128 -3.98 -0.15 -3.22
C GLY A 128 -3.07 -0.03 -4.45
N GLU A 129 -3.54 -0.39 -5.65
CA GLU A 129 -2.70 -0.41 -6.85
C GLU A 129 -3.30 0.36 -8.05
N LEU A 130 -4.47 -0.03 -8.54
CA LEU A 130 -5.00 0.48 -9.81
C LEU A 130 -5.43 1.96 -9.73
N ALA A 131 -6.20 2.34 -8.71
CA ALA A 131 -6.63 3.72 -8.54
C ALA A 131 -5.45 4.69 -8.28
N PRO A 132 -4.50 4.39 -7.37
CA PRO A 132 -3.30 5.21 -7.17
C PRO A 132 -2.46 5.35 -8.43
N LYS A 133 -2.28 4.26 -9.19
CA LYS A 133 -1.55 4.26 -10.46
C LYS A 133 -2.23 5.17 -11.49
N ALA A 134 -3.55 5.09 -11.62
CA ALA A 134 -4.30 5.96 -12.53
C ALA A 134 -4.14 7.44 -12.16
N ILE A 135 -4.22 7.78 -10.87
CA ILE A 135 -4.03 9.16 -10.38
C ILE A 135 -2.59 9.61 -10.61
N ALA A 136 -1.60 8.77 -10.33
CA ALA A 136 -0.17 9.05 -10.51
C ALA A 136 0.18 9.40 -11.95
N ILE A 137 -0.41 8.69 -12.92
CA ILE A 137 -0.17 8.97 -14.34
C ILE A 137 -0.78 10.31 -14.75
N GLN A 138 -1.98 10.63 -14.26
CA GLN A 138 -2.68 11.87 -14.62
C GLN A 138 -2.11 13.11 -13.91
N LYS A 139 -1.66 12.95 -12.66
CA LYS A 139 -1.22 14.03 -11.77
C LYS A 139 0.24 13.86 -11.32
N ALA A 140 1.09 13.38 -12.23
CA ALA A 140 2.48 13.01 -11.94
C ALA A 140 3.28 14.13 -11.26
N GLU A 141 3.21 15.36 -11.77
CA GLU A 141 3.89 16.52 -11.18
C GLU A 141 3.40 16.81 -9.75
N GLN A 142 2.09 16.97 -9.59
CA GLN A 142 1.50 17.31 -8.28
C GLN A 142 1.81 16.24 -7.23
N LEU A 143 1.68 14.96 -7.60
CA LEU A 143 1.97 13.85 -6.69
C LEU A 143 3.46 13.73 -6.41
N THR A 144 4.33 13.89 -7.40
CA THR A 144 5.79 13.92 -7.18
C THR A 144 6.14 14.98 -6.15
N LEU A 145 5.65 16.22 -6.31
CA LEU A 145 5.96 17.32 -5.40
C LEU A 145 5.35 17.13 -4.00
N SER A 146 4.19 16.47 -3.90
CA SER A 146 3.51 16.24 -2.63
C SER A 146 4.11 15.07 -1.85
N LEU A 147 4.58 14.04 -2.55
CA LEU A 147 5.08 12.80 -1.97
C LEU A 147 6.61 12.80 -1.81
N VAL A 148 7.33 13.80 -2.36
CA VAL A 148 8.79 13.88 -2.32
C VAL A 148 9.37 13.71 -0.92
N TYR A 149 8.89 14.48 0.06
CA TYR A 149 9.43 14.42 1.42
C TYR A 149 9.05 13.12 2.12
N PRO A 150 7.77 12.68 2.15
CA PRO A 150 7.41 11.37 2.69
C PRO A 150 8.28 10.24 2.12
N LEU A 151 8.52 10.24 0.81
CA LEU A 151 9.34 9.20 0.18
C LEU A 151 10.80 9.27 0.60
N MET A 152 11.39 10.47 0.71
CA MET A 152 12.75 10.64 1.24
C MET A 152 12.88 10.13 2.68
N TRP A 153 11.88 10.39 3.52
CA TRP A 153 11.84 9.90 4.90
C TRP A 153 11.80 8.38 4.96
N VAL A 154 10.92 7.75 4.16
CA VAL A 154 10.82 6.29 4.10
C VAL A 154 12.12 5.69 3.56
N HIS A 155 12.69 6.24 2.49
CA HIS A 155 13.97 5.80 1.95
C HIS A 155 15.11 5.90 2.97
N ALA A 156 15.21 7.01 3.69
CA ALA A 156 16.20 7.19 4.74
C ALA A 156 16.03 6.18 5.89
N LEU A 157 14.78 5.86 6.26
CA LEU A 157 14.49 4.84 7.27
C LEU A 157 14.99 3.46 6.83
N PHE A 158 14.72 3.05 5.60
CA PHE A 158 15.21 1.79 5.05
C PHE A 158 16.74 1.72 4.99
N PHE A 159 17.40 2.78 4.53
CA PHE A 159 18.86 2.82 4.40
C PHE A 159 19.56 2.85 5.76
N ARG A 160 18.99 3.57 6.74
CA ARG A 160 19.52 3.56 8.12
C ARG A 160 19.39 2.19 8.78
N LEU A 161 18.36 1.42 8.46
CA LEU A 161 18.21 0.05 8.95
C LEU A 161 19.16 -0.94 8.27
N SER A 162 19.63 -0.67 7.04
CA SER A 162 20.61 -1.53 6.36
C SER A 162 22.06 -1.32 6.80
N GLY A 163 22.32 -0.41 7.74
CA GLY A 163 23.65 -0.24 8.36
C GLY A 163 24.74 0.31 7.43
N ALA A 164 24.36 0.98 6.34
CA ALA A 164 25.26 1.64 5.40
C ALA A 164 25.25 3.16 5.57
#